data_AF-A0AAE1QAS8-F1
#
_entry.id   AF-A0AAE1QAS8-F1
#
_cell.length_a   1.000
_cell.length_b   1.000
_cell.length_c   1.000
_cell.angle_alpha   90.00
_cell.angle_beta   90.00
_cell.angle_gamma   90.00
#
_symmetry.space_group_name_H-M   'P 1'
#
loop_
_entity.id
_entity.type
_entity.pdbx_description
1 polymer ?
#
loop_
_entity_poly.entity_id
_entity_poly.type
_entity_poly.pdbx_seq_one_letter_code
_entity_poly.pdbx_strand_id
1 'polypeptide(L)'
;MTPKEELPSVLESYLEKHQYSLFFSLAPHNRFMVKNDYHLLLSTSFSTLEKHCMNESYDVRGAVLLAKLVSQDRGWKKDYGLRPFHFKRVAIKHYEELDGLKIWYGFQRLLKYMAEQLENAEIEGFFINDQDVFNKDGLQCTNLAREIKQAKSDVKPTNIWNLLPSTDIETDSDD
;
A
#
# COMPACT_ATOMS: atom_id res chain seq x y z
N MET A 1 -20.16 19.62 -11.64
CA MET A 1 -20.50 18.79 -10.47
C MET A 1 -19.65 17.54 -10.58
N THR A 2 -18.59 17.44 -9.78
CA THR A 2 -17.87 16.18 -9.59
C THR A 2 -18.79 15.22 -8.85
N PRO A 3 -18.92 13.96 -9.29
CA PRO A 3 -19.63 12.97 -8.49
C PRO A 3 -18.91 12.85 -7.15
N LYS A 4 -19.66 12.97 -6.05
CA LYS A 4 -19.15 12.59 -4.73
C LYS A 4 -18.79 11.11 -4.85
N GLU A 5 -17.52 10.78 -4.62
CA GLU A 5 -17.10 9.40 -4.40
C GLU A 5 -17.89 8.91 -3.18
N GLU A 6 -18.95 8.15 -3.44
CA GLU A 6 -19.69 7.46 -2.39
C GLU A 6 -18.73 6.41 -1.82
N LEU A 7 -18.38 6.55 -0.55
CA LEU A 7 -17.61 5.53 0.16
C LEU A 7 -18.34 4.19 0.02
N PRO A 8 -17.64 3.07 -0.20
CA PRO A 8 -18.28 1.76 -0.23
C PRO A 8 -19.17 1.59 1.01
N SER A 9 -20.41 1.14 0.85
CA SER A 9 -21.41 1.07 1.93
C SER A 9 -20.93 0.30 3.19
N VAL A 10 -19.95 -0.61 3.00
CA VAL A 10 -19.27 -1.36 4.06
C VAL A 10 -18.43 -0.45 4.96
N LEU A 11 -17.77 0.56 4.38
CA LEU A 11 -16.91 1.52 5.07
C LEU A 11 -17.73 2.47 5.95
N GLU A 12 -18.86 2.96 5.45
CA GLU A 12 -19.80 3.77 6.24
C GLU A 12 -20.38 2.95 7.40
N SER A 13 -20.83 1.72 7.14
CA SER A 13 -21.33 0.81 8.18
C SER A 13 -20.31 0.53 9.29
N TYR A 14 -19.03 0.35 8.94
CA TYR A 14 -17.98 0.07 9.91
C TYR A 14 -17.62 1.30 10.76
N LEU A 15 -17.59 2.49 10.16
CA LEU A 15 -17.33 3.76 10.85
C LEU A 15 -18.46 4.10 11.84
N GLU A 16 -19.71 3.86 11.46
CA GLU A 16 -20.88 4.07 12.33
C GLU A 16 -20.91 3.10 13.52
N LYS A 17 -20.50 1.84 13.31
CA LYS A 17 -20.60 0.78 14.32
C LYS A 17 -19.49 0.82 15.38
N HIS A 18 -18.34 1.43 15.09
CA HIS A 18 -17.13 1.29 15.91
C HIS A 18 -16.57 2.60 16.50
N GLN A 19 -17.42 3.61 16.77
CA GLN A 19 -17.12 4.87 17.49
C GLN A 19 -15.62 5.18 17.63
N TYR A 20 -14.99 5.76 16.59
CA TYR A 20 -13.68 6.47 16.42
C TYR A 20 -12.45 6.25 17.33
N SER A 21 -12.57 5.59 18.48
CA SER A 21 -11.59 5.33 19.54
C SER A 21 -10.59 4.23 19.19
N LEU A 22 -10.90 3.41 18.18
CA LEU A 22 -10.05 2.28 17.75
C LEU A 22 -8.93 2.66 16.78
N PHE A 23 -8.88 3.92 16.33
CA PHE A 23 -7.92 4.33 15.32
C PHE A 23 -6.65 4.97 15.88
N PHE A 24 -6.51 5.18 17.19
CA PHE A 24 -5.31 5.83 17.71
C PHE A 24 -4.25 4.81 18.14
N SER A 25 -3.06 4.92 17.56
CA SER A 25 -1.84 4.28 18.04
C SER A 25 -0.88 5.32 18.61
N LEU A 26 -0.38 5.07 19.81
CA LEU A 26 0.73 5.84 20.38
C LEU A 26 1.99 5.51 19.58
N ALA A 27 2.54 6.51 18.90
CA ALA A 27 3.78 6.35 18.14
C ALA A 27 4.74 7.49 18.47
N PRO A 28 6.05 7.20 18.67
CA PRO A 28 7.06 8.25 18.71
C PRO A 28 7.12 8.95 17.34
N HIS A 29 6.91 10.26 17.32
CA HIS A 29 6.83 11.00 16.07
C HIS A 29 8.23 11.40 15.59
N ASN A 30 8.75 10.70 14.57
CA ASN A 30 10.09 10.96 14.03
C ASN A 30 10.26 12.33 13.33
N ARG A 31 9.19 13.13 13.18
CA ARG A 31 9.25 14.46 12.53
C ARG A 31 9.58 15.63 13.46
N PHE A 32 9.51 15.43 14.78
CA PHE A 32 9.80 16.47 15.76
C PHE A 32 10.75 15.91 16.83
N MET A 33 11.91 15.39 16.42
CA MET A 33 13.01 15.21 17.35
C MET A 33 13.67 16.57 17.62
N VAL A 34 12.99 17.41 18.39
CA VAL A 34 13.71 18.44 19.15
C VAL A 34 14.49 17.67 20.20
N LYS A 35 15.82 17.78 20.18
CA LYS A 35 16.70 17.15 21.18
C LYS A 35 16.13 17.44 22.58
N ASN A 36 15.59 16.40 23.23
CA ASN A 36 15.14 16.32 24.62
C ASN A 36 13.63 16.30 24.94
N ASP A 37 12.71 16.41 23.98
CA ASP A 37 11.27 16.29 24.27
C ASP A 37 10.61 15.13 23.51
N TYR A 38 10.34 14.03 24.21
CA TYR A 38 9.52 12.93 23.69
C TYR A 38 8.05 13.30 23.83
N HIS A 39 7.47 13.93 22.81
CA HIS A 39 6.03 14.09 22.74
C HIS A 39 5.39 12.77 22.29
N LEU A 40 4.56 12.17 23.15
CA LEU A 40 3.65 11.10 22.76
C LEU A 40 2.56 11.72 21.88
N LEU A 41 2.59 11.41 20.60
CA LEU A 41 1.54 11.82 19.66
C LEU A 41 0.63 10.62 19.37
N LEU A 42 -0.67 10.87 19.50
CA LEU A 42 -1.70 9.95 19.01
C LEU A 42 -1.69 10.03 17.49
N SER A 43 -1.40 8.90 16.84
CA SER A 43 -1.42 8.78 15.38
C SER A 43 -2.57 7.89 14.96
N THR A 44 -3.25 8.24 13.87
CA THR A 44 -4.32 7.39 13.33
C THR A 44 -3.73 6.18 12.61
N SER A 45 -4.21 4.98 12.93
CA SER A 45 -3.85 3.70 12.33
C SER A 45 -5.11 3.03 11.78
N PHE A 46 -5.11 2.82 10.47
CA PHE A 46 -6.21 2.17 9.75
C PHE A 46 -5.88 0.73 9.38
N SER A 47 -4.86 0.14 10.00
CA SER A 47 -4.31 -1.17 9.61
C SER A 47 -5.35 -2.29 9.64
N THR A 48 -6.27 -2.27 10.62
CA THR A 48 -7.36 -3.25 10.74
C THR A 48 -8.37 -3.10 9.61
N LEU A 49 -8.74 -1.86 9.28
CA LEU A 49 -9.68 -1.55 8.20
C LEU A 49 -9.07 -1.88 6.83
N GLU A 50 -7.81 -1.50 6.60
CA GLU A 50 -7.05 -1.91 5.42
C GLU A 50 -7.00 -3.43 5.26
N LYS A 51 -6.79 -4.16 6.36
CA LYS A 51 -6.77 -5.63 6.34
C LYS A 51 -8.14 -6.20 5.98
N HIS A 52 -9.22 -5.59 6.47
CA HIS A 52 -10.58 -6.01 6.14
C HIS A 52 -10.86 -5.83 4.65
N CYS A 53 -10.67 -4.63 4.10
CA CYS A 53 -10.86 -4.36 2.66
C CYS A 53 -10.01 -5.31 1.79
N MET A 54 -8.74 -5.52 2.15
CA MET A 54 -7.85 -6.41 1.39
C MET A 54 -8.22 -7.91 1.49
N ASN A 55 -9.03 -8.31 2.47
CA ASN A 55 -9.47 -9.70 2.62
C ASN A 55 -10.76 -9.99 1.84
N GLU A 56 -11.47 -8.95 1.38
CA GLU A 56 -12.70 -9.11 0.60
C GLU A 56 -12.42 -9.58 -0.84
N SER A 57 -11.23 -9.27 -1.38
CA SER A 57 -10.82 -9.68 -2.73
C SER A 57 -9.48 -10.40 -2.76
N TYR A 58 -9.51 -11.68 -3.15
CA TYR A 58 -8.30 -12.48 -3.38
C TYR A 58 -7.40 -11.88 -4.46
N ASP A 59 -8.01 -11.32 -5.51
CA ASP A 59 -7.31 -10.74 -6.65
C ASP A 59 -6.54 -9.47 -6.26
N VAL A 60 -7.20 -8.54 -5.57
CA VAL A 60 -6.57 -7.30 -5.07
C VAL A 60 -5.45 -7.65 -4.09
N ARG A 61 -5.67 -8.63 -3.20
CA ARG A 61 -4.66 -9.13 -2.26
C ARG A 61 -3.44 -9.70 -2.99
N GLY A 62 -3.67 -10.50 -4.02
CA GLY A 62 -2.62 -11.07 -4.85
C GLY A 62 -1.81 -10.01 -5.58
N ALA A 63 -2.48 -9.02 -6.18
CA ALA A 63 -1.82 -7.91 -6.86
C ALA A 63 -0.89 -7.11 -5.93
N VAL A 64 -1.36 -6.80 -4.72
CA VAL A 64 -0.56 -6.13 -3.68
C VAL A 64 0.61 -6.99 -3.20
N LEU A 65 0.43 -8.32 -3.10
CA LEU A 65 1.52 -9.22 -2.74
C LEU A 65 2.62 -9.22 -3.81
N LEU A 66 2.26 -9.31 -5.08
CA LEU A 66 3.23 -9.24 -6.18
C LEU A 66 3.99 -7.92 -6.19
N ALA A 67 3.30 -6.79 -6.00
CA ALA A 67 3.94 -5.48 -5.93
C ALA A 67 4.96 -5.38 -4.78
N LYS A 68 4.67 -6.00 -3.62
CA LYS A 68 5.61 -6.09 -2.51
C LYS A 68 6.84 -6.93 -2.84
N LEU A 69 6.66 -8.08 -3.49
CA LEU A 69 7.77 -8.95 -3.88
C LEU A 69 8.71 -8.24 -4.87
N VAL A 70 8.16 -7.59 -5.89
CA VAL A 70 8.93 -6.79 -6.85
C VAL A 70 9.65 -5.63 -6.15
N SER A 71 8.98 -4.94 -5.22
CA SER A 71 9.60 -3.87 -4.43
C SER A 71 10.77 -4.34 -3.58
N GLN A 72 10.67 -5.56 -3.02
CA GLN A 72 11.74 -6.17 -2.25
C GLN A 72 12.91 -6.57 -3.14
N ASP A 73 12.66 -7.25 -4.26
CA ASP A 73 13.67 -7.64 -5.25
C ASP A 73 14.44 -6.44 -5.80
N ARG A 74 13.74 -5.35 -6.13
CA ARG A 74 14.31 -4.11 -6.67
C ARG A 74 14.89 -3.17 -5.61
N GLY A 75 14.83 -3.51 -4.32
CA GLY A 75 15.41 -2.69 -3.25
C GLY A 75 14.69 -1.36 -2.98
N TRP A 76 13.47 -1.14 -3.49
CA TRP A 76 12.80 0.17 -3.43
C TRP A 76 12.53 0.66 -2.00
N LYS A 77 12.35 -0.26 -1.05
CA LYS A 77 12.24 0.08 0.38
C LYS A 77 13.51 0.76 0.90
N LYS A 78 14.69 0.28 0.49
CA LYS A 78 15.98 0.79 0.94
C LYS A 78 16.31 2.11 0.24
N ASP A 79 16.12 2.15 -1.08
CA ASP A 79 16.59 3.26 -1.90
C ASP A 79 15.64 4.45 -1.91
N TYR A 80 14.33 4.19 -1.83
CA TYR A 80 13.29 5.24 -1.91
C TYR A 80 12.39 5.30 -0.68
N GLY A 81 12.49 4.34 0.25
CA GLY A 81 11.58 4.26 1.39
C GLY A 81 10.20 3.71 1.03
N LEU A 82 10.03 3.07 -0.14
CA LEU A 82 8.74 2.51 -0.56
C LEU A 82 8.39 1.25 0.25
N ARG A 83 7.53 1.42 1.26
CA ARG A 83 7.08 0.36 2.17
C ARG A 83 5.81 -0.37 1.69
N PRO A 84 5.54 -1.59 2.20
CA PRO A 84 4.35 -2.38 1.87
C PRO A 84 3.00 -1.67 2.03
N PHE A 85 2.89 -0.69 2.93
CA PHE A 85 1.64 0.01 3.19
C PHE A 85 1.27 0.98 2.06
N HIS A 86 2.23 1.55 1.31
CA HIS A 86 1.93 2.42 0.17
C HIS A 86 1.15 1.67 -0.92
N PHE A 87 1.57 0.44 -1.24
CA PHE A 87 0.84 -0.41 -2.19
C PHE A 87 -0.57 -0.72 -1.72
N LYS A 88 -0.77 -0.97 -0.42
CA LYS A 88 -2.11 -1.18 0.13
C LYS A 88 -2.98 0.05 -0.02
N ARG A 89 -2.43 1.24 0.25
CA ARG A 89 -3.17 2.51 0.17
C ARG A 89 -3.65 2.78 -1.25
N VAL A 90 -2.77 2.65 -2.23
CA VAL A 90 -3.14 2.81 -3.64
C VAL A 90 -4.12 1.72 -4.07
N ALA A 91 -3.94 0.47 -3.63
CA ALA A 91 -4.88 -0.61 -3.96
C ALA A 91 -6.28 -0.39 -3.37
N ILE A 92 -6.39 0.11 -2.14
CA ILE A 92 -7.67 0.41 -1.51
C ILE A 92 -8.34 1.62 -2.18
N LYS A 93 -7.58 2.66 -2.52
CA LYS A 93 -8.10 3.82 -3.28
C LYS A 93 -8.70 3.42 -4.63
N HIS A 94 -8.09 2.45 -5.30
CA HIS A 94 -8.52 1.94 -6.60
C HIS A 94 -9.20 0.57 -6.51
N TYR A 95 -9.80 0.23 -5.37
CA TYR A 95 -10.29 -1.12 -5.10
C TYR A 95 -11.30 -1.60 -6.16
N GLU A 96 -12.32 -0.79 -6.46
CA GLU A 96 -13.38 -1.13 -7.42
C GLU A 96 -12.83 -1.41 -8.83
N GLU A 97 -11.74 -0.75 -9.21
CA GLU A 97 -11.11 -0.90 -10.52
C GLU A 97 -10.16 -2.09 -10.60
N LEU A 98 -9.66 -2.54 -9.44
CA LEU A 98 -8.75 -3.67 -9.30
C LEU A 98 -9.51 -4.97 -9.02
N ASP A 99 -10.68 -4.89 -8.40
CA ASP A 99 -11.48 -6.05 -8.05
C ASP A 99 -12.00 -6.78 -9.31
N GLY A 100 -11.99 -8.11 -9.26
CA GLY A 100 -12.31 -8.98 -10.40
C GLY A 100 -11.26 -9.01 -11.53
N LEU A 101 -10.19 -8.21 -11.48
CA LEU A 101 -9.05 -8.36 -12.38
C LEU A 101 -8.20 -9.54 -11.92
N LYS A 102 -7.81 -10.44 -12.84
CA LYS A 102 -6.81 -11.48 -12.50
C LYS A 102 -5.58 -10.83 -11.88
N ILE A 103 -5.05 -11.44 -10.82
CA ILE A 103 -3.87 -10.98 -10.06
C ILE A 103 -2.80 -10.28 -10.90
N TRP A 104 -2.38 -10.86 -12.03
CA TRP A 104 -1.36 -10.27 -12.90
C TRP A 104 -1.76 -8.91 -13.48
N TYR A 105 -2.98 -8.79 -14.01
CA TYR A 105 -3.48 -7.53 -14.55
C TYR A 105 -3.74 -6.50 -13.45
N GLY A 106 -4.26 -6.95 -12.29
CA GLY A 106 -4.39 -6.12 -11.09
C GLY A 106 -3.04 -5.56 -10.64
N PHE A 107 -1.99 -6.38 -10.63
CA PHE A 107 -0.62 -5.95 -10.32
C PHE A 107 -0.11 -4.90 -11.31
N GLN A 108 -0.23 -5.13 -12.63
CA GLN A 108 0.22 -4.17 -13.64
C GLN A 108 -0.53 -2.83 -13.55
N ARG A 109 -1.82 -2.88 -13.19
CA ARG A 109 -2.66 -1.69 -13.01
C ARG A 109 -2.33 -0.96 -11.71
N LEU A 110 -2.09 -1.68 -10.62
CA LEU A 110 -1.60 -1.12 -9.36
C LEU A 110 -0.25 -0.40 -9.54
N LEU A 111 0.72 -0.99 -10.24
CA LEU A 111 1.98 -0.31 -10.54
C LEU A 111 1.80 0.93 -11.41
N LYS A 112 0.83 0.92 -12.32
CA LYS A 112 0.48 2.10 -13.11
C LYS A 112 -0.01 3.24 -12.20
N TYR A 113 -0.98 2.98 -11.32
CA TYR A 113 -1.50 3.98 -10.38
C TYR A 113 -0.43 4.50 -9.43
N MET A 114 0.44 3.61 -8.92
CA MET A 114 1.58 4.02 -8.11
C MET A 114 2.50 5.00 -8.86
N ALA A 115 2.82 4.71 -10.12
CA ALA A 115 3.68 5.58 -10.92
C ALA A 115 3.01 6.93 -11.22
N GLU A 116 1.72 6.94 -11.54
CA GLU A 116 0.95 8.17 -11.80
C GLU A 116 0.89 9.09 -10.57
N GLN A 117 0.67 8.53 -9.37
CA GLN A 117 0.70 9.33 -8.13
C GLN A 117 2.10 9.90 -7.86
N LEU A 118 3.15 9.07 -7.99
CA LEU A 118 4.53 9.52 -7.79
C LEU A 118 4.99 10.58 -8.80
N GLU A 119 4.44 10.61 -10.01
CA GLU A 119 4.69 11.70 -10.97
C GLU A 119 4.10 13.04 -10.52
N ASN A 120 3.06 13.01 -9.69
CA ASN A 120 2.52 14.19 -9.00
C ASN A 120 3.26 14.49 -7.68
N ALA A 121 4.39 13.81 -7.43
CA ALA A 121 5.22 13.93 -6.24
C ALA A 121 4.58 13.51 -4.91
N GLU A 122 3.47 12.77 -4.95
CA GLU A 122 2.76 12.33 -3.73
C GLU A 122 2.25 10.89 -3.85
N ILE A 123 1.92 10.28 -2.70
CA ILE A 123 1.03 9.12 -2.67
C ILE A 123 -0.12 9.51 -1.76
N GLU A 124 -1.31 9.62 -2.32
CA GLU A 124 -2.47 10.08 -1.57
C GLU A 124 -2.95 9.03 -0.56
N GLY A 125 -3.33 9.51 0.62
CA GLY A 125 -3.99 8.75 1.66
C GLY A 125 -5.45 8.47 1.29
N PHE A 126 -5.93 7.26 1.63
CA PHE A 126 -7.33 6.90 1.41
C PHE A 126 -8.28 7.36 2.53
N PHE A 127 -7.89 7.17 3.81
CA PHE A 127 -8.77 7.47 4.95
C PHE A 127 -8.71 8.93 5.41
N ILE A 128 -7.68 9.67 4.97
CA ILE A 128 -7.51 11.09 5.24
C ILE A 128 -7.24 11.74 3.89
N ASN A 129 -8.22 12.49 3.41
CA ASN A 129 -8.11 13.23 2.16
C ASN A 129 -6.91 14.18 2.24
N ASP A 130 -6.24 14.38 1.11
CA ASP A 130 -5.08 15.27 0.95
C ASP A 130 -3.85 14.92 1.82
N GLN A 131 -3.81 13.73 2.43
CA GLN A 131 -2.63 13.25 3.13
C GLN A 131 -1.65 12.64 2.13
N ASP A 132 -0.51 13.28 1.87
CA ASP A 132 0.62 12.58 1.26
C ASP A 132 1.22 11.60 2.28
N VAL A 133 1.19 10.31 1.96
CA VAL A 133 1.75 9.25 2.81
C VAL A 133 3.19 8.90 2.47
N PHE A 134 3.74 9.37 1.35
CA PHE A 134 5.12 9.08 0.94
C PHE A 134 6.12 10.10 1.51
N ASN A 135 5.79 11.39 1.48
CA ASN A 135 6.58 12.51 2.01
C ASN A 135 8.06 12.45 1.60
N LYS A 136 8.31 12.34 0.29
CA LYS A 136 9.64 12.39 -0.31
C LYS A 136 9.77 13.59 -1.22
N ASP A 137 11.00 13.97 -1.55
CA ASP A 137 11.22 15.04 -2.51
C ASP A 137 10.76 14.61 -3.92
N GLY A 138 10.36 15.58 -4.74
CA GLY A 138 9.82 15.31 -6.08
C GLY A 138 10.79 14.60 -7.01
N LEU A 139 12.12 14.75 -6.82
CA LEU A 139 13.11 14.04 -7.62
C LEU A 139 13.15 12.56 -7.26
N GLN A 140 13.07 12.21 -5.97
CA GLN A 140 12.91 10.83 -5.51
C GLN A 140 11.63 10.21 -6.04
N CYS A 141 10.51 10.94 -6.00
CA CYS A 141 9.23 10.47 -6.54
C CYS A 141 9.34 10.19 -8.06
N THR A 142 9.89 11.13 -8.82
CA THR A 142 10.08 10.99 -10.28
C THR A 142 10.99 9.80 -10.63
N ASN A 143 12.10 9.64 -9.89
CA ASN A 143 13.02 8.51 -10.10
C ASN A 143 12.33 7.17 -9.81
N LEU A 144 11.59 7.08 -8.70
CA LEU A 144 10.86 5.86 -8.35
C LEU A 144 9.74 5.56 -9.35
N ALA A 145 9.03 6.57 -9.85
CA ALA A 145 8.00 6.38 -10.88
C ALA A 145 8.61 5.75 -12.15
N ARG A 146 9.81 6.18 -12.54
CA ARG A 146 10.55 5.58 -13.67
C ARG A 146 10.91 4.12 -13.40
N GLU A 147 11.44 3.81 -12.23
CA GLU A 147 11.77 2.43 -11.81
C GLU A 147 10.53 1.52 -11.82
N ILE A 148 9.39 2.02 -11.34
CA ILE A 148 8.12 1.28 -11.35
C ILE A 148 7.64 1.02 -12.79
N LYS A 149 7.72 2.03 -13.67
CA LYS A 149 7.38 1.87 -15.10
C LYS A 149 8.30 0.86 -15.80
N GLN A 150 9.57 0.86 -15.45
CA GLN A 150 10.53 -0.12 -15.96
C GLN A 150 10.20 -1.53 -15.46
N ALA A 151 9.98 -1.71 -14.16
CA ALA A 151 9.61 -3.00 -13.56
C ALA A 151 8.32 -3.57 -14.17
N LYS A 152 7.31 -2.72 -14.44
CA LYS A 152 6.08 -3.15 -15.13
C LYS A 152 6.37 -3.75 -16.52
N SER A 153 7.40 -3.26 -17.21
CA SER A 153 7.82 -3.74 -18.54
C SER A 153 8.72 -4.98 -18.46
N ASP A 154 9.57 -5.05 -17.43
CA ASP A 154 10.56 -6.12 -17.25
C ASP A 154 9.95 -7.41 -16.69
N VAL A 155 9.01 -7.29 -15.75
CA VAL A 155 8.41 -8.46 -15.10
C VAL A 155 7.52 -9.15 -16.12
N LYS A 156 7.80 -10.44 -16.34
CA LYS A 156 6.97 -11.33 -17.16
C LYS A 156 6.19 -12.28 -16.26
N PRO A 157 5.00 -12.75 -16.67
CA PRO A 157 4.19 -13.71 -15.90
C PRO A 157 4.98 -14.96 -15.49
N THR A 158 5.94 -15.39 -16.32
CA THR A 158 6.77 -16.57 -16.11
C THR A 158 7.82 -16.41 -15.00
N ASN A 159 8.21 -15.18 -14.66
CA ASN A 159 9.32 -14.93 -13.72
C ASN A 159 8.85 -14.72 -12.27
N ILE A 160 7.54 -14.56 -12.04
CA ILE A 160 6.99 -14.38 -10.69
C ILE A 160 7.15 -15.64 -9.83
N TRP A 161 7.06 -16.83 -10.43
CA TRP A 161 7.18 -18.08 -9.68
C TRP A 161 8.56 -18.25 -9.03
N ASN A 162 9.59 -17.56 -9.56
CA ASN A 162 10.93 -17.52 -8.97
C ASN A 162 11.05 -16.50 -7.82
N LEU A 163 10.05 -15.62 -7.63
CA LEU A 163 10.00 -14.60 -6.58
C LEU A 163 9.18 -15.05 -5.38
N LEU A 164 8.42 -16.14 -5.49
CA LEU A 164 7.82 -16.76 -4.33
C LEU A 164 8.95 -17.43 -3.54
N PRO A 165 9.05 -17.21 -2.21
CA PRO A 165 9.96 -18.00 -1.40
C PRO A 165 9.65 -19.47 -1.66
N SER A 166 10.69 -20.29 -1.86
CA SER A 166 10.52 -21.74 -1.85
C SER A 166 9.77 -22.06 -0.56
N THR A 167 8.54 -22.56 -0.70
CA THR A 167 7.85 -23.16 0.43
C THR A 167 8.58 -24.48 0.70
N ASP A 168 9.75 -24.38 1.33
CA ASP A 168 10.19 -25.40 2.26
C ASP A 168 9.20 -25.32 3.42
N ILE A 169 8.07 -25.98 3.22
CA ILE A 169 7.25 -26.43 4.34
C ILE A 169 8.14 -27.47 5.00
N GLU A 170 8.97 -27.03 5.94
CA GLU A 170 9.37 -27.87 7.05
C GLU A 170 8.05 -28.35 7.64
N THR A 171 7.69 -29.57 7.26
CA THR A 171 6.75 -30.35 8.02
C THR A 171 7.46 -30.56 9.34
N ASP A 172 7.11 -29.74 10.34
CA ASP A 172 7.27 -30.13 11.73
C ASP A 172 6.46 -31.42 11.87
N SER A 173 7.14 -32.53 11.63
CA SER A 173 6.69 -33.85 12.03
C SER A 173 6.68 -33.82 13.55
N ASP A 174 5.50 -34.07 14.10
CA ASP A 174 5.27 -34.35 15.50
C ASP A 174 6.38 -35.25 16.08
N ASP A 175 7.02 -34.74 17.14
CA ASP A 175 7.54 -35.51 18.28
C ASP A 175 7.50 -34.62 19.54
#